data_AF-A0A285TSC8-F1
#
_entry.id   AF-A0A285TSC8-F1
#
_cell.length_a   1.000
_cell.length_b   1.000
_cell.length_c   1.000
_cell.angle_alpha   90.00
_cell.angle_beta   90.00
_cell.angle_gamma   90.00
#
_symmetry.space_group_name_H-M   'P 1'
#
loop_
_entity.id
_entity.type
_entity.pdbx_description
1 polymer ?
#
loop_
_entity_poly.entity_id
_entity_poly.type
_entity_poly.pdbx_seq_one_letter_code
_entity_poly.pdbx_strand_id
1 'polypeptide(L)'
;MERLPDTLNVAMQRPLAKFEFITNDVVEFIDKESTRIASKANENKNKSVDDTPTRAVNIEDYKVVFYYVGFMPHAYSMYTDKPVDSSTGVMFESTLRKLSESEASMGFDYVFVNGKKSAVTVQIGIYDNEGTQLSLTEPIEVPLKRSHHTTLTGMFLMSEASGGVTINPDFDGDHNLIFP
;
A
#
# COMPACT_ATOMS: atom_id res chain seq x y z
N MET A 1 -17.99 -17.74 -52.90
CA MET A 1 -17.96 -16.53 -52.06
C MET A 1 -16.78 -16.67 -51.12
N GLU A 2 -15.77 -15.83 -51.31
CA GLU A 2 -14.62 -15.78 -50.42
C GLU A 2 -15.06 -15.09 -49.13
N ARG A 3 -14.90 -15.77 -47.99
CA ARG A 3 -15.34 -15.25 -46.69
C ARG A 3 -14.32 -14.22 -46.25
N LEU A 4 -14.68 -12.94 -46.32
CA LEU A 4 -13.87 -11.88 -45.74
C LEU A 4 -13.73 -12.12 -44.23
N PRO A 5 -12.54 -11.90 -43.65
CA PRO A 5 -12.36 -12.04 -42.20
C PRO A 5 -13.26 -11.05 -41.48
N ASP A 6 -13.87 -11.51 -40.38
CA ASP A 6 -14.69 -10.64 -39.54
C ASP A 6 -13.81 -9.53 -38.96
N THR A 7 -14.17 -8.27 -39.24
CA THR A 7 -13.47 -7.10 -38.70
C THR A 7 -14.17 -6.64 -37.42
N LEU A 8 -13.40 -6.44 -36.35
CA LEU A 8 -13.89 -5.88 -35.10
C LEU A 8 -13.18 -4.56 -34.79
N ASN A 9 -13.96 -3.52 -34.52
CA ASN A 9 -13.44 -2.26 -34.00
C ASN A 9 -13.41 -2.29 -32.46
N VAL A 10 -12.23 -2.07 -31.87
CA VAL A 10 -12.04 -1.99 -30.43
C VAL A 10 -11.49 -0.60 -30.08
N ALA A 11 -12.21 0.16 -29.25
CA ALA A 11 -11.72 1.43 -28.73
C ALA A 11 -10.70 1.17 -27.61
N MET A 12 -9.45 1.60 -27.79
CA MET A 12 -8.43 1.45 -26.76
C MET A 12 -8.63 2.50 -25.66
N GLN A 13 -8.78 2.04 -24.42
CA GLN A 13 -8.85 2.88 -23.23
C GLN A 13 -7.87 2.36 -22.18
N ARG A 14 -7.33 3.26 -21.34
CA ARG A 14 -6.47 2.86 -20.22
C ARG A 14 -7.29 2.00 -19.23
N PRO A 15 -6.95 0.72 -19.03
CA PRO A 15 -7.74 -0.19 -18.20
C PRO A 15 -7.35 -0.15 -16.72
N LEU A 16 -6.71 0.93 -16.26
CA LEU A 16 -6.03 0.98 -14.97
C LEU A 16 -6.66 2.01 -14.04
N ALA A 17 -6.75 1.64 -12.77
CA ALA A 17 -6.85 2.56 -11.64
C ALA A 17 -5.48 2.61 -10.93
N LYS A 18 -5.17 3.71 -10.25
CA LYS A 18 -4.02 3.80 -9.34
C LYS A 18 -4.54 3.94 -7.91
N PHE A 19 -3.93 3.25 -6.96
CA PHE A 19 -4.07 3.60 -5.55
C PHE A 19 -2.72 3.99 -4.96
N GLU A 20 -2.69 4.87 -3.95
CA GLU A 20 -1.49 5.22 -3.18
C GLU A 20 -1.86 5.35 -1.70
N PHE A 21 -1.01 4.79 -0.83
CA PHE A 21 -1.15 4.93 0.61
C PHE A 21 -0.19 6.00 1.13
N ILE A 22 -0.72 6.91 1.95
CA ILE A 22 0.02 7.97 2.63
C ILE A 22 -0.20 7.79 4.13
N THR A 23 0.89 7.73 4.88
CA THR A 23 0.81 7.68 6.34
C THR A 23 0.98 9.07 6.93
N ASN A 24 0.28 9.38 8.03
CA ASN A 24 0.34 10.69 8.71
C ASN A 24 0.85 10.62 10.16
N ASP A 25 1.33 9.45 10.59
CA ASP A 25 1.86 9.12 11.92
C ASP A 25 3.40 8.98 11.93
N VAL A 26 4.09 9.64 10.99
CA VAL A 26 5.56 9.53 10.83
C VAL A 26 6.31 9.96 12.09
N VAL A 27 5.87 11.03 12.74
CA VAL A 27 6.52 11.56 13.96
C VAL A 27 6.40 10.54 15.11
N GLU A 28 5.21 10.00 15.33
CA GLU A 28 4.96 9.01 16.38
C GLU A 28 5.76 7.73 16.15
N PHE A 29 5.86 7.29 14.89
CA PHE A 29 6.68 6.16 14.51
C PHE A 29 8.17 6.39 14.81
N ILE A 30 8.71 7.56 14.46
CA ILE A 30 10.10 7.92 14.74
C ILE A 30 10.38 7.91 16.25
N ASP A 31 9.47 8.46 17.07
CA ASP A 31 9.62 8.51 18.53
C ASP A 31 9.60 7.10 19.15
N LYS A 32 8.67 6.24 18.70
CA LYS A 32 8.56 4.84 19.14
C LYS A 32 9.82 4.06 18.78
N GLU A 33 10.31 4.18 17.55
CA GLU A 33 11.48 3.44 17.08
C GLU A 33 12.78 3.95 17.71
N SER A 34 12.90 5.25 17.95
CA SER A 34 14.04 5.83 18.69
C SER A 34 14.16 5.22 20.09
N THR A 35 13.02 5.08 20.78
CA THR A 35 12.94 4.45 22.11
C THR A 35 13.28 2.95 22.04
N ARG A 36 12.74 2.22 21.04
CA ARG A 36 13.04 0.81 20.82
C ARG A 36 14.53 0.55 20.62
N ILE A 37 15.18 1.36 19.78
CA ILE A 37 16.62 1.26 19.48
C ILE A 37 17.46 1.56 20.74
N ALA A 38 17.10 2.60 21.50
CA ALA A 38 17.80 2.93 22.74
C ALA A 38 17.68 1.81 23.80
N SER A 39 16.52 1.17 23.93
CA SER A 39 16.33 0.03 24.84
C SER A 39 17.16 -1.19 24.41
N LYS A 40 17.15 -1.55 23.12
CA LYS A 40 18.01 -2.65 22.58
C LYS A 40 19.49 -2.38 22.84
N ALA A 41 19.95 -1.14 22.70
CA ALA A 41 21.33 -0.76 22.98
C ALA A 41 21.71 -0.92 24.47
N ASN A 42 20.80 -0.57 25.39
CA ASN A 42 21.05 -0.72 26.82
C ASN A 42 21.04 -2.17 27.30
N GLU A 43 20.24 -3.06 26.68
CA GLU A 43 20.30 -4.51 26.95
C GLU A 43 21.64 -5.12 26.48
N ASN A 44 22.17 -4.64 25.34
CA ASN A 44 23.46 -5.10 24.79
C ASN A 44 24.69 -4.48 25.47
N LYS A 45 24.56 -3.41 26.26
CA LYS A 45 25.66 -2.85 27.08
C LYS A 45 26.20 -3.80 28.15
N ASN A 46 25.51 -4.90 28.45
CA ASN A 46 26.06 -5.99 29.26
C ASN A 46 27.04 -6.90 28.46
N LYS A 47 27.32 -6.63 27.18
CA LYS A 47 28.25 -7.42 26.34
C LYS A 47 29.29 -6.65 25.51
N SER A 48 29.23 -5.33 25.38
CA SER A 48 30.35 -4.56 24.79
C SER A 48 30.19 -3.06 24.99
N VAL A 49 31.30 -2.41 25.38
CA VAL A 49 31.48 -0.96 25.42
C VAL A 49 31.82 -0.50 24.01
N ASP A 50 30.82 -0.12 23.23
CA ASP A 50 31.05 0.73 22.05
C ASP A 50 30.07 1.90 22.09
N ASP A 51 30.62 3.11 22.08
CA ASP A 51 29.93 4.38 22.26
C ASP A 51 29.45 4.87 20.90
N THR A 52 28.65 4.04 20.22
CA THR A 52 28.07 4.40 18.93
C THR A 52 26.90 5.37 19.20
N PRO A 53 26.93 6.61 18.68
CA PRO A 53 25.82 7.55 18.87
C PRO A 53 24.53 6.93 18.33
N THR A 54 23.44 7.06 19.10
CA THR A 54 22.10 6.59 18.72
C THR A 54 21.80 7.09 17.30
N ARG A 55 21.80 6.18 16.33
CA ARG A 55 21.52 6.51 14.93
C ARG A 55 20.12 7.14 14.87
N ALA A 56 20.03 8.37 14.37
CA ALA A 56 18.74 9.01 14.13
C ALA A 56 17.91 8.09 13.22
N VAL A 57 16.65 7.85 13.58
CA VAL A 57 15.76 6.96 12.83
C VAL A 57 15.58 7.54 11.43
N ASN A 58 16.00 6.79 10.41
CA ASN A 58 15.73 7.09 9.02
C ASN A 58 14.55 6.24 8.55
N ILE A 59 13.42 6.88 8.20
CA ILE A 59 12.21 6.16 7.79
C ILE A 59 12.40 5.38 6.48
N GLU A 60 13.36 5.78 5.64
CA GLU A 60 13.66 5.09 4.38
C GLU A 60 14.38 3.75 4.59
N ASP A 61 14.89 3.49 5.81
CA ASP A 61 15.51 2.21 6.17
C ASP A 61 14.46 1.10 6.43
N TYR A 62 13.17 1.45 6.49
CA TYR A 62 12.07 0.52 6.72
C TYR A 62 11.44 0.07 5.40
N LYS A 63 11.12 -1.22 5.35
CA LYS A 63 10.47 -1.84 4.21
C LYS A 63 8.97 -1.86 4.41
N VAL A 64 8.23 -1.45 3.38
CA VAL A 64 6.78 -1.58 3.30
C VAL A 64 6.45 -2.76 2.39
N VAL A 65 5.62 -3.68 2.84
CA VAL A 65 5.14 -4.81 2.04
C VAL A 65 3.63 -4.74 1.93
N PHE A 66 3.13 -4.70 0.71
CA PHE A 66 1.70 -4.75 0.42
C PHE A 66 1.33 -6.18 0.03
N TYR A 67 0.37 -6.75 0.74
CA TYR A 67 -0.20 -8.06 0.47
C TYR A 67 -1.59 -7.89 -0.14
N TYR A 68 -1.78 -8.37 -1.37
CA TYR A 68 -3.12 -8.49 -1.92
C TYR A 68 -3.87 -9.62 -1.19
N VAL A 69 -4.88 -9.25 -0.42
CA VAL A 69 -5.76 -10.17 0.28
C VAL A 69 -6.84 -10.61 -0.70
N GLY A 70 -6.85 -11.91 -1.03
CA GLY A 70 -7.74 -12.45 -2.05
C GLY A 70 -7.12 -12.40 -3.45
N PHE A 71 -7.83 -11.81 -4.42
CA PHE A 71 -7.46 -11.86 -5.84
C PHE A 71 -6.89 -10.53 -6.35
N MET A 72 -5.71 -10.59 -6.96
CA MET A 72 -5.11 -9.50 -7.72
C MET A 72 -5.29 -9.73 -9.23
N PRO A 73 -6.00 -8.86 -9.96
CA PRO A 73 -6.18 -9.00 -11.41
C PRO A 73 -4.87 -8.78 -12.19
N HIS A 74 -4.44 -9.75 -13.01
CA HIS A 74 -3.19 -9.65 -13.79
C HIS A 74 -3.34 -9.80 -15.30
N ALA A 75 -4.53 -10.14 -15.80
CA ALA A 75 -4.79 -10.20 -17.23
C ALA A 75 -6.05 -9.41 -17.59
N TYR A 76 -5.98 -8.64 -18.67
CA TYR A 76 -7.07 -7.80 -19.14
C TYR A 76 -7.43 -8.12 -20.58
N SER A 77 -8.72 -8.32 -20.84
CA SER A 77 -9.24 -8.46 -22.20
C SER A 77 -9.75 -7.12 -22.68
N MET A 78 -9.05 -6.55 -23.67
CA MET A 78 -9.52 -5.38 -24.42
C MET A 78 -10.81 -5.65 -25.18
N TYR A 79 -11.06 -6.91 -25.55
CA TYR A 79 -12.27 -7.33 -26.26
C TYR A 79 -13.52 -7.24 -25.37
N THR A 80 -13.44 -7.74 -24.15
CA THR A 80 -14.58 -7.75 -23.21
C THR A 80 -14.56 -6.59 -22.22
N ASP A 81 -13.59 -5.69 -22.35
CA ASP A 81 -13.35 -4.53 -21.48
C ASP A 81 -13.38 -4.87 -19.98
N LYS A 82 -12.70 -5.96 -19.59
CA LYS A 82 -12.62 -6.41 -18.20
C LYS A 82 -11.38 -7.26 -17.90
N PRO A 83 -10.96 -7.32 -16.63
CA PRO A 83 -10.03 -8.35 -16.18
C PRO A 83 -10.59 -9.74 -16.46
N VAL A 84 -9.72 -10.66 -16.89
CA VAL A 84 -10.09 -12.03 -17.26
C VAL A 84 -9.32 -13.09 -16.49
N ASP A 85 -8.30 -12.69 -15.71
CA ASP A 85 -7.56 -13.60 -14.86
C ASP A 85 -7.00 -12.87 -13.62
N SER A 86 -6.72 -13.63 -12.57
CA SER A 86 -6.26 -13.13 -11.28
C SER A 86 -5.46 -14.15 -10.50
N SER A 87 -4.53 -13.66 -9.68
CA SER A 87 -3.69 -14.47 -8.79
C SER A 87 -4.00 -14.18 -7.33
N THR A 88 -3.76 -15.16 -6.46
CA THR A 88 -3.80 -15.00 -5.00
C THR A 88 -2.39 -14.98 -4.43
N GLY A 89 -2.22 -14.47 -3.21
CA GLY A 89 -0.92 -14.44 -2.53
C GLY A 89 0.11 -13.52 -3.19
N VAL A 90 -0.34 -12.55 -3.98
CA VAL A 90 0.54 -11.56 -4.61
C VAL A 90 0.94 -10.51 -3.59
N MET A 91 2.22 -10.15 -3.58
CA MET A 91 2.73 -9.03 -2.79
C MET A 91 3.68 -8.16 -3.63
N PHE A 92 3.85 -6.91 -3.20
CA PHE A 92 4.91 -6.05 -3.69
C PHE A 92 5.56 -5.28 -2.53
N GLU A 93 6.80 -4.89 -2.73
CA GLU A 93 7.59 -4.16 -1.74
C GLU A 93 7.77 -2.70 -2.16
N SER A 94 7.88 -1.83 -1.18
CA SER A 94 8.19 -0.41 -1.33
C SER A 94 8.98 0.09 -0.13
N THR A 95 9.34 1.38 -0.16
CA THR A 95 9.98 2.08 0.95
C THR A 95 9.18 3.32 1.29
N LEU A 96 9.26 3.76 2.54
CA LEU A 96 8.67 5.03 2.94
C LEU A 96 9.38 6.17 2.22
N ARG A 97 8.63 7.01 1.52
CA ARG A 97 9.14 8.23 0.87
C ARG A 97 8.57 9.44 1.59
N LYS A 98 9.44 10.22 2.24
CA LYS A 98 9.03 11.45 2.95
C LYS A 98 8.28 12.40 2.00
N LEU A 99 7.11 12.87 2.42
CA LEU A 99 6.35 13.92 1.74
C LEU A 99 6.39 15.23 2.52
N SER A 100 6.30 15.15 3.84
CA SER A 100 6.41 16.26 4.79
C SER A 100 7.04 15.77 6.10
N GLU A 101 7.07 16.61 7.14
CA GLU A 101 7.55 16.18 8.48
C GLU A 101 6.62 15.16 9.14
N SER A 102 5.32 15.20 8.84
CA SER A 102 4.32 14.28 9.42
C SER A 102 3.82 13.23 8.43
N GLU A 103 4.09 13.37 7.14
CA GLU A 103 3.54 12.48 6.11
C GLU A 103 4.62 11.79 5.26
N ALA A 104 4.36 10.53 4.92
CA ALA A 104 5.17 9.76 3.98
C ALA A 104 4.29 8.90 3.05
N SER A 105 4.69 8.80 1.79
CA SER A 105 4.11 7.83 0.85
C SER A 105 4.64 6.45 1.19
N MET A 106 3.74 5.48 1.33
CA MET A 106 4.06 4.10 1.67
C MET A 106 4.27 3.22 0.44
N GLY A 107 3.61 3.57 -0.66
CA GLY A 107 3.61 2.79 -1.89
C GLY A 107 2.32 2.95 -2.68
N PHE A 108 2.37 2.53 -3.94
CA PHE A 108 1.25 2.59 -4.87
C PHE A 108 1.31 1.39 -5.81
N ASP A 109 0.18 1.07 -6.44
CA ASP A 109 0.15 0.14 -7.56
C ASP A 109 -0.92 0.56 -8.60
N TYR A 110 -0.81 -0.01 -9.80
CA TYR A 110 -1.81 0.11 -10.85
C TYR A 110 -2.57 -1.20 -11.00
N VAL A 111 -3.89 -1.14 -10.86
CA VAL A 111 -4.75 -2.33 -10.92
C VAL A 111 -5.63 -2.30 -12.16
N PHE A 112 -5.74 -3.46 -12.83
CA PHE A 112 -6.68 -3.64 -13.93
C PHE A 112 -8.13 -3.57 -13.44
N VAL A 113 -8.89 -2.63 -14.02
CA VAL A 113 -10.30 -2.42 -13.71
C VAL A 113 -11.13 -2.23 -14.97
N ASN A 114 -12.38 -2.67 -14.92
CA ASN A 114 -13.34 -2.32 -15.96
C ASN A 114 -13.92 -0.91 -15.71
N GLY A 115 -14.89 -0.50 -16.50
CA GLY A 115 -15.58 0.78 -16.33
C GLY A 115 -16.55 0.84 -15.13
N LYS A 116 -16.66 -0.23 -14.33
CA LYS A 116 -17.54 -0.29 -13.14
C LYS A 116 -16.73 -0.04 -11.88
N LYS A 117 -17.41 0.40 -10.81
CA LYS A 117 -16.80 0.44 -9.47
C LYS A 117 -16.31 -0.96 -9.11
N SER A 118 -15.07 -1.04 -8.66
CA SER A 118 -14.38 -2.28 -8.27
C SER A 118 -13.52 -2.00 -7.04
N ALA A 119 -13.01 -3.04 -6.40
CA ALA A 119 -12.11 -2.89 -5.28
C ALA A 119 -11.08 -4.02 -5.27
N VAL A 120 -9.94 -3.75 -4.65
CA VAL A 120 -8.99 -4.77 -4.20
C VAL A 120 -8.87 -4.64 -2.68
N THR A 121 -8.51 -5.72 -2.01
CA THR A 121 -8.20 -5.67 -0.58
C THR A 121 -6.70 -5.82 -0.42
N VAL A 122 -6.08 -4.92 0.36
CA VAL A 122 -4.65 -4.97 0.64
C VAL A 122 -4.39 -4.93 2.14
N GLN A 123 -3.36 -5.61 2.58
CA GLN A 123 -2.82 -5.52 3.93
C GLN A 123 -1.39 -4.97 3.84
N ILE A 124 -0.99 -4.12 4.78
CA ILE A 124 0.30 -3.44 4.74
C ILE A 124 1.13 -3.88 5.94
N GLY A 125 2.30 -4.47 5.68
CA GLY A 125 3.28 -4.82 6.70
C GLY A 125 4.47 -3.87 6.68
N ILE A 126 4.93 -3.46 7.86
CA ILE A 126 6.14 -2.64 8.04
C ILE A 126 7.21 -3.50 8.67
N TYR A 127 8.41 -3.48 8.09
CA TYR A 127 9.55 -4.27 8.53
C TYR A 127 10.77 -3.39 8.78
N ASP A 128 11.52 -3.68 9.84
CA ASP A 128 12.86 -3.12 10.00
C ASP A 128 13.89 -3.80 9.09
N ASN A 129 15.10 -3.26 9.08
CA ASN A 129 16.23 -3.75 8.29
C ASN A 129 16.70 -5.16 8.69
N GLU A 130 16.33 -5.65 9.88
CA GLU A 130 16.58 -7.02 10.34
C GLU A 130 15.52 -8.00 9.81
N GLY A 131 14.48 -7.49 9.13
CA GLY A 131 13.34 -8.27 8.66
C GLY A 131 12.29 -8.53 9.74
N THR A 132 12.36 -7.86 10.88
CA THR A 132 11.36 -7.97 11.94
C THR A 132 10.11 -7.19 11.53
N GLN A 133 8.94 -7.84 11.58
CA GLN A 133 7.67 -7.16 11.36
C GLN A 133 7.34 -6.27 12.57
N LEU A 134 7.24 -4.97 12.33
CA LEU A 134 6.94 -3.96 13.34
C LEU A 134 5.42 -3.73 13.47
N SER A 135 4.72 -3.74 12.35
CA SER A 135 3.27 -3.58 12.28
C SER A 135 2.69 -4.29 11.07
N LEU A 136 1.39 -4.55 11.14
CA LEU A 136 0.57 -5.13 10.08
C LEU A 136 -0.85 -4.60 10.23
N THR A 137 -1.35 -3.94 9.20
CA THR A 137 -2.72 -3.39 9.22
C THR A 137 -3.76 -4.51 9.21
N GLU A 138 -5.02 -4.18 9.50
CA GLU A 138 -6.14 -4.99 9.01
C GLU A 138 -6.21 -4.97 7.48
N PRO A 139 -6.91 -5.92 6.83
CA PRO A 139 -7.20 -5.84 5.40
C PRO A 139 -8.03 -4.58 5.07
N ILE A 140 -7.54 -3.77 4.15
CA ILE A 140 -8.15 -2.51 3.71
C ILE A 140 -8.73 -2.71 2.33
N GLU A 141 -10.04 -2.53 2.19
CA GLU A 141 -10.69 -2.46 0.88
C GLU A 141 -10.40 -1.12 0.22
N VAL A 142 -9.71 -1.18 -0.92
CA VAL A 142 -9.32 -0.03 -1.73
C VAL A 142 -10.32 0.10 -2.88
N PRO A 143 -11.15 1.16 -2.90
CA PRO A 143 -12.03 1.41 -4.02
C PRO A 143 -11.22 1.84 -5.24
N LEU A 144 -11.56 1.25 -6.37
CA LEU A 144 -10.90 1.48 -7.65
C LEU A 144 -11.91 1.92 -8.71
N LYS A 145 -11.51 2.95 -9.45
CA LYS A 145 -12.25 3.50 -10.59
C LYS A 145 -11.28 3.73 -11.74
N ARG A 146 -11.65 3.29 -12.94
CA ARG A 146 -10.82 3.45 -14.15
C ARG A 146 -10.39 4.90 -14.31
N SER A 147 -9.11 5.10 -14.62
CA SER A 147 -8.50 6.42 -14.82
C SER A 147 -8.54 7.36 -13.61
N HIS A 148 -8.81 6.85 -12.40
CA HIS A 148 -8.73 7.64 -11.17
C HIS A 148 -7.53 7.22 -10.32
N HIS A 149 -7.07 8.18 -9.52
CA HIS A 149 -6.09 7.97 -8.47
C HIS A 149 -6.80 8.01 -7.12
N THR A 150 -6.83 6.88 -6.42
CA THR A 150 -7.37 6.78 -5.07
C THR A 150 -6.23 6.95 -4.08
N THR A 151 -6.30 7.98 -3.23
CA THR A 151 -5.32 8.17 -2.15
C THR A 151 -5.93 7.76 -0.82
N LEU A 152 -5.22 6.95 -0.06
CA LEU A 152 -5.64 6.49 1.27
C LEU A 152 -4.67 7.09 2.28
N THR A 153 -5.17 7.99 3.14
CA THR A 153 -4.37 8.66 4.17
C THR A 153 -4.78 8.20 5.56
N GLY A 154 -3.83 7.81 6.42
CA GLY A 154 -4.15 7.37 7.78
C GLY A 154 -2.93 7.01 8.61
N MET A 155 -3.16 6.54 9.84
CA MET A 155 -2.11 6.14 10.78
C MET A 155 -1.70 4.67 10.56
N PHE A 156 -1.00 4.39 9.48
CA PHE A 156 -0.70 3.02 9.07
C PHE A 156 0.58 2.45 9.69
N LEU A 157 1.56 3.30 10.06
CA LEU A 157 2.82 2.83 10.65
C LEU A 157 2.60 2.27 12.05
N MET A 158 1.69 2.88 12.79
CA MET A 158 1.36 2.58 14.18
C MET A 158 0.18 1.62 14.32
N SER A 159 -0.43 1.19 13.21
CA SER A 159 -1.57 0.27 13.22
C SER A 159 -1.20 -1.06 13.85
N GLU A 160 -1.80 -1.35 15.01
CA GLU A 160 -1.89 -2.70 15.57
C GLU A 160 -3.20 -3.33 15.06
N ALA A 161 -3.22 -4.65 14.83
CA ALA A 161 -4.34 -5.40 14.25
C ALA A 161 -5.61 -5.48 15.16
N SER A 162 -6.02 -4.35 15.75
CA SER A 162 -7.21 -4.25 16.59
C SER A 162 -7.87 -2.87 16.45
N GLY A 163 -8.85 -2.77 15.55
CA GLY A 163 -9.75 -1.61 15.50
C GLY A 163 -10.37 -1.38 14.12
N GLY A 164 -11.63 -1.78 13.96
CA GLY A 164 -12.35 -1.79 12.68
C GLY A 164 -12.40 -0.43 11.98
N VAL A 165 -11.94 -0.41 10.73
CA VAL A 165 -12.03 0.73 9.83
C VAL A 165 -13.42 0.76 9.18
N THR A 166 -14.18 1.84 9.41
CA THR A 166 -15.50 2.08 8.77
C THR A 166 -15.29 2.89 7.49
N ILE A 167 -15.82 2.41 6.35
CA ILE A 167 -15.70 3.08 5.04
C ILE A 167 -17.06 3.61 4.60
N ASN A 168 -17.11 4.88 4.17
CA ASN A 168 -18.25 5.50 3.50
C ASN A 168 -18.01 5.54 1.98
N PRO A 169 -18.77 4.79 1.15
CA PRO A 169 -18.47 4.57 -0.27
C PRO A 169 -19.04 5.61 -1.26
N ASP A 170 -19.62 6.70 -0.78
CA ASP A 170 -20.23 7.72 -1.65
C ASP A 170 -19.27 8.87 -1.97
N PHE A 171 -18.70 8.89 -3.17
CA PHE A 171 -18.07 10.12 -3.71
C PHE A 171 -17.97 10.14 -5.24
N ASP A 172 -17.96 11.34 -5.83
CA ASP A 172 -17.93 11.60 -7.27
C ASP A 172 -16.82 12.61 -7.63
N GLY A 173 -15.56 12.16 -7.57
CA GLY A 173 -14.34 12.95 -7.83
C GLY A 173 -13.06 12.15 -7.54
N ASP A 174 -11.88 12.80 -7.50
CA ASP A 174 -10.66 12.17 -6.96
C ASP A 174 -10.95 11.65 -5.55
N HIS A 175 -10.63 10.38 -5.30
CA HIS A 175 -11.10 9.65 -4.11
C HIS A 175 -9.99 9.66 -3.04
N ASN A 176 -10.08 10.58 -2.10
CA ASN A 176 -9.22 10.56 -0.91
C ASN A 176 -10.00 9.99 0.27
N LEU A 177 -9.55 8.87 0.82
CA LEU A 177 -10.11 8.28 2.04
C LEU A 177 -9.19 8.64 3.22
N ILE A 178 -9.76 9.15 4.31
CA ILE A 178 -9.04 9.47 5.54
C ILE A 178 -9.44 8.46 6.61
N PHE A 179 -8.45 7.79 7.18
CA PHE A 179 -8.60 6.87 8.29
C PHE A 179 -8.10 7.52 9.58
N PRO A 180 -8.86 7.39 10.68
CA PRO A 180 -8.45 7.89 11.99
C PRO A 180 -7.27 7.09 12.54
#